data_AF-A0A1H8EWS7-F1
#
_entry.id   AF-A0A1H8EWS7-F1
#
_cell.length_a   1.000
_cell.length_b   1.000
_cell.length_c   1.000
_cell.angle_alpha   90.00
_cell.angle_beta   90.00
_cell.angle_gamma   90.00
#
_symmetry.space_group_name_H-M   'P 1'
#
loop_
_entity.id
_entity.type
_entity.pdbx_description
1 polymer ?
#
loop_
_entity_poly.entity_id
_entity_poly.type
_entity_poly.pdbx_seq_one_letter_code
_entity_poly.pdbx_strand_id
1 'polypeptide(L)'
;MIEQKYIQTAIDYKKNVAGKFVLVEGAKLKQRIDGQRFAVTRKIDGHMQVVFYVDGQVFMLNASGKERASGLKCLDAFAEAVKAAGLKQAIIAAELYLPRDGGRPRCGDVQAALADDAKRDQLALAPFDIIELDGEAWKAEHYADTHNKLCTIFQNEQVKPVQMRNASSNDEVQQIYEEWVEGEGAEGLVVHSESPIVWKVKTRHTIDAAVIGYTTAERGIRDLMFAVRRPDGLFQMFALGSTGMTDEDRADIAKRLSEKHVESQYVLSDSRGIAYQMVKPELVFEISVLELVARGNDDKIKMNPLLKYDEAQGWLMESTTPGVSVLGITLERERTDKQPNETDVRISQLTDICPFEEPEGGKAELAKSELLERHVYKKVSGEKVMLHKFLLWKTNKEQSGRYPAYIIYHTDFSSSRKELIKRDMLYSNDEQQIRDLLAAEIADNIKKGWEEIK
;
A
#
# COMPACT_ATOMS: atom_id res chain seq x y z
N MET A 1 4.07 22.28 21.21
CA MET A 1 4.92 21.14 20.81
C MET A 1 4.28 19.90 21.36
N ILE A 2 3.92 18.94 20.52
CA ILE A 2 3.25 17.70 20.95
C ILE A 2 4.27 16.84 21.69
N GLU A 3 3.91 16.37 22.89
CA GLU A 3 4.80 15.53 23.70
C GLU A 3 5.06 14.17 23.05
N GLN A 4 6.28 13.65 23.20
CA GLN A 4 6.71 12.37 22.65
C GLN A 4 5.81 11.19 23.08
N LYS A 5 5.24 11.27 24.29
CA LYS A 5 4.34 10.22 24.80
C LYS A 5 3.08 10.07 23.94
N TYR A 6 2.50 11.17 23.46
CA TYR A 6 1.29 11.14 22.64
C TYR A 6 1.55 10.59 21.24
N ILE A 7 2.69 10.96 20.65
CA ILE A 7 3.19 10.38 19.40
C ILE A 7 3.31 8.86 19.52
N GLN A 8 3.93 8.40 20.61
CA GLN A 8 4.11 6.97 20.86
C GLN A 8 2.78 6.26 21.09
N THR A 9 1.83 6.86 21.84
CA THR A 9 0.47 6.32 22.03
C THR A 9 -0.24 6.07 20.70
N ALA A 10 -0.20 7.01 19.76
CA ALA A 10 -0.85 6.86 18.46
C ALA A 10 -0.22 5.72 17.62
N ILE A 11 1.11 5.66 17.59
CA ILE A 11 1.86 4.60 16.90
C ILE A 11 1.57 3.23 17.51
N ASP A 12 1.62 3.13 18.83
CA ASP A 12 1.40 1.87 19.55
C ASP A 12 -0.04 1.39 19.44
N TYR A 13 -1.03 2.28 19.46
CA TYR A 13 -2.42 1.91 19.22
C TYR A 13 -2.59 1.26 17.84
N LYS A 14 -2.07 1.91 16.78
CA LYS A 14 -2.11 1.32 15.44
C LYS A 14 -1.40 -0.03 15.39
N LYS A 15 -0.19 -0.13 15.94
CA LYS A 15 0.64 -1.32 15.84
C LYS A 15 0.09 -2.49 16.65
N ASN A 16 -0.38 -2.22 17.86
CA ASN A 16 -0.66 -3.25 18.86
C ASN A 16 -2.15 -3.59 19.00
N VAL A 17 -3.04 -2.71 18.54
CA VAL A 17 -4.51 -2.87 18.62
C VAL A 17 -5.10 -2.94 17.21
N ALA A 18 -5.29 -1.80 16.55
CA ALA A 18 -6.02 -1.73 15.27
C ALA A 18 -5.35 -2.52 14.13
N GLY A 19 -4.02 -2.63 14.15
CA GLY A 19 -3.24 -3.39 13.18
C GLY A 19 -3.31 -4.91 13.35
N LYS A 20 -3.85 -5.40 14.48
CA LYS A 20 -4.01 -6.84 14.76
C LYS A 20 -5.39 -7.38 14.40
N PHE A 21 -6.29 -6.54 13.87
CA PHE A 21 -7.61 -6.99 13.48
C PHE A 21 -7.52 -8.03 12.36
N VAL A 22 -8.17 -9.17 12.56
CA VAL A 22 -8.10 -10.32 11.66
C VAL A 22 -9.05 -10.11 10.50
N LEU A 23 -8.53 -10.23 9.28
CA LEU A 23 -9.32 -10.12 8.06
C LEU A 23 -10.16 -11.39 7.83
N VAL A 24 -11.46 -11.22 7.64
CA VAL A 24 -12.42 -12.29 7.36
C VAL A 24 -13.24 -11.94 6.13
N GLU A 25 -13.47 -12.93 5.28
CA GLU A 25 -14.37 -12.85 4.14
C GLU A 25 -15.82 -13.03 4.60
N GLY A 26 -16.74 -12.18 4.15
CA GLY A 26 -18.16 -12.22 4.52
C GLY A 26 -18.76 -13.63 4.38
N ALA A 27 -18.54 -14.30 3.25
CA ALA A 27 -19.02 -15.66 3.01
C ALA A 27 -18.49 -16.73 3.99
N LYS A 28 -17.40 -16.44 4.71
CA LYS A 28 -16.77 -17.34 5.69
C LYS A 28 -16.99 -16.91 7.13
N LEU A 29 -17.84 -15.89 7.36
CA LEU A 29 -18.06 -15.30 8.67
C LEU A 29 -18.40 -16.35 9.74
N LYS A 30 -19.40 -17.20 9.45
CA LYS A 30 -19.88 -18.23 10.39
C LYS A 30 -18.83 -19.29 10.73
N GLN A 31 -17.82 -19.48 9.87
CA GLN A 31 -16.77 -20.48 10.05
C GLN A 31 -15.52 -19.91 10.75
N ARG A 32 -15.40 -18.58 10.82
CA ARG A 32 -14.14 -17.89 11.16
C ARG A 32 -14.26 -16.98 12.38
N ILE A 33 -15.48 -16.66 12.80
CA ILE A 33 -15.77 -15.82 13.95
C ILE A 33 -16.42 -16.67 15.02
N ASP A 34 -15.83 -16.65 16.21
CA ASP A 34 -16.33 -17.36 17.38
C ASP A 34 -16.81 -16.36 18.44
N GLY A 35 -17.90 -16.68 19.12
CA GLY A 35 -18.48 -15.86 20.19
C GLY A 35 -19.95 -16.18 20.44
N GLN A 36 -20.51 -15.60 21.50
CA GLN A 36 -21.93 -15.73 21.84
C GLN A 36 -22.60 -14.36 22.00
N ARG A 37 -21.81 -13.34 22.31
CA ARG A 37 -22.22 -11.95 22.37
C ARG A 37 -21.31 -11.16 21.45
N PHE A 38 -21.92 -10.50 20.49
CA PHE A 38 -21.22 -9.71 19.50
C PHE A 38 -21.63 -8.25 19.61
N ALA A 39 -20.64 -7.37 19.51
CA ALA A 39 -20.84 -5.98 19.19
C ALA A 39 -20.29 -5.74 17.78
N VAL A 40 -21.19 -5.45 16.85
CA VAL A 40 -20.91 -5.34 15.42
C VAL A 40 -21.00 -3.87 15.03
N THR A 41 -19.89 -3.28 14.59
CA THR A 41 -19.85 -1.90 14.13
C THR A 41 -19.71 -1.81 12.62
N ARG A 42 -20.26 -0.75 12.02
CA ARG A 42 -19.94 -0.41 10.63
C ARG A 42 -18.46 -0.07 10.51
N LYS A 43 -17.80 -0.68 9.53
CA LYS A 43 -16.46 -0.25 9.15
C LYS A 43 -16.56 1.00 8.28
N ILE A 44 -16.05 2.12 8.78
CA ILE A 44 -15.93 3.37 8.03
C ILE A 44 -14.62 3.33 7.23
N ASP A 45 -14.70 3.73 5.97
CA ASP A 45 -13.55 3.86 5.06
C ASP A 45 -13.06 5.31 5.12
N GLY A 46 -12.21 5.60 6.10
CA GLY A 46 -11.65 6.92 6.34
C GLY A 46 -10.16 6.84 6.69
N HIS A 47 -9.70 7.76 7.53
CA HIS A 47 -8.36 7.74 8.10
C HIS A 47 -8.43 7.60 9.62
N MET A 48 -7.98 6.47 10.16
CA MET A 48 -7.81 6.29 11.60
C MET A 48 -6.91 7.39 12.19
N GLN A 49 -7.41 8.05 13.22
CA GLN A 49 -6.71 9.02 14.06
C GLN A 49 -6.81 8.60 15.53
N VAL A 50 -5.82 9.01 16.32
CA VAL A 50 -5.96 9.11 17.77
C VAL A 50 -6.14 10.58 18.13
N VAL A 51 -7.26 10.89 18.77
CA VAL A 51 -7.65 12.25 19.17
C VAL A 51 -7.37 12.42 20.66
N PHE A 52 -6.69 13.51 20.98
CA PHE A 52 -6.23 13.85 22.33
C PHE A 52 -6.95 15.12 22.79
N TYR A 53 -7.52 15.07 23.98
CA TYR A 53 -7.92 16.24 24.74
C TYR A 53 -7.13 16.28 26.04
N VAL A 54 -6.24 17.25 26.20
CA VAL A 54 -5.35 17.38 27.36
C VAL A 54 -5.14 18.85 27.68
N ASP A 55 -5.24 19.22 28.96
CA ASP A 55 -5.00 20.58 29.45
C ASP A 55 -5.79 21.66 28.68
N GLY A 56 -7.02 21.33 28.28
CA GLY A 56 -7.90 22.21 27.52
C GLY A 56 -7.59 22.33 26.02
N GLN A 57 -6.56 21.63 25.53
CA GLN A 57 -6.18 21.59 24.12
C GLN A 57 -6.69 20.31 23.46
N VAL A 58 -7.01 20.40 22.16
CA VAL A 58 -7.40 19.26 21.32
C VAL A 58 -6.49 19.16 20.11
N PHE A 59 -6.05 17.96 19.78
CA PHE A 59 -5.30 17.66 18.57
C PHE A 59 -5.50 16.20 18.19
N MET A 60 -5.12 15.84 16.96
CA MET A 60 -5.20 14.45 16.48
C MET A 60 -3.90 14.03 15.82
N LEU A 61 -3.53 12.77 16.01
CA LEU A 61 -2.35 12.15 15.41
C LEU A 61 -2.75 10.95 14.57
N ASN A 62 -2.12 10.82 13.42
CA ASN A 62 -2.27 9.65 12.56
C ASN A 62 -1.48 8.45 13.10
N ALA A 63 -1.57 7.32 12.39
CA ALA A 63 -0.85 6.08 12.69
C ALA A 63 0.69 6.20 12.78
N SER A 64 1.27 7.26 12.21
CA SER A 64 2.72 7.56 12.27
C SER A 64 3.07 8.58 13.37
N GLY A 65 2.10 8.99 14.19
CA GLY A 65 2.29 9.98 15.24
C GLY A 65 2.41 11.42 14.74
N LYS A 66 1.93 11.72 13.54
CA LYS A 66 1.96 13.06 12.94
C LYS A 66 0.60 13.72 13.01
N GLU A 67 0.60 15.02 13.33
CA GLU A 67 -0.57 15.88 13.18
C GLU A 67 -0.75 16.22 11.70
N ARG A 68 -1.91 15.87 11.13
CA ARG A 68 -2.22 16.10 9.71
C ARG A 68 -2.94 17.40 9.44
N ALA A 69 -3.78 17.83 10.37
CA ALA A 69 -4.52 19.07 10.29
C ALA A 69 -4.91 19.52 11.69
N SER A 70 -5.01 20.84 11.86
CA SER A 70 -5.50 21.51 13.05
C SER A 70 -6.67 22.42 12.68
N GLY A 71 -7.41 22.90 13.68
CA GLY A 71 -8.53 23.83 13.46
C GLY A 71 -9.69 23.24 12.66
N LEU A 72 -9.91 21.92 12.76
CA LEU A 72 -11.07 21.27 12.15
C LEU A 72 -12.29 21.42 13.05
N LYS A 73 -13.45 21.75 12.47
CA LYS A 73 -14.72 21.82 13.20
C LYS A 73 -15.05 20.55 14.01
N CYS A 74 -14.68 19.37 13.51
CA CYS A 74 -14.88 18.12 14.25
C CYS A 74 -13.99 18.02 15.50
N LEU A 75 -12.80 18.65 15.53
CA LEU A 75 -11.96 18.70 16.73
C LEU A 75 -12.54 19.65 17.78
N ASP A 76 -13.12 20.77 17.35
CA ASP A 76 -13.82 21.68 18.25
C ASP A 76 -15.02 20.99 18.91
N ALA A 77 -15.86 20.33 18.10
CA ALA A 77 -16.99 19.55 18.59
C ALA A 77 -16.56 18.40 19.52
N PHE A 78 -15.40 17.78 19.26
CA PHE A 78 -14.82 16.76 20.14
C PHE A 78 -14.45 17.36 21.50
N ALA A 79 -13.75 18.50 21.50
CA ALA A 79 -13.35 19.17 22.73
C ALA A 79 -14.56 19.64 23.56
N GLU A 80 -15.60 20.15 22.92
CA GLU A 80 -16.86 20.52 23.57
C GLU A 80 -17.54 19.31 24.22
N ALA A 81 -17.62 18.18 23.51
CA ALA A 81 -18.19 16.95 24.02
C ALA A 81 -17.45 16.41 25.25
N VAL A 82 -16.11 16.38 25.20
CA VAL A 82 -15.28 15.93 26.34
C VAL A 82 -15.46 16.86 27.56
N LYS A 83 -15.49 18.19 27.34
CA LYS A 83 -15.78 19.17 28.40
C LYS A 83 -17.16 18.98 29.02
N ALA A 84 -18.19 18.80 28.19
CA ALA A 84 -19.56 18.60 28.64
C ALA A 84 -19.72 17.30 29.45
N ALA A 85 -18.93 16.27 29.13
CA ALA A 85 -18.85 15.03 29.89
C ALA A 85 -18.09 15.16 31.23
N GLY A 86 -17.56 16.34 31.55
CA GLY A 86 -16.82 16.62 32.79
C GLY A 86 -15.41 16.04 32.83
N LEU A 87 -14.88 15.59 31.69
CA LEU A 87 -13.55 14.98 31.57
C LEU A 87 -12.47 16.07 31.44
N LYS A 88 -11.35 15.88 32.15
CA LYS A 88 -10.17 16.74 32.06
C LYS A 88 -9.22 16.26 30.97
N GLN A 89 -9.12 14.94 30.78
CA GLN A 89 -8.29 14.34 29.74
C GLN A 89 -9.01 13.18 29.05
N ALA A 90 -8.82 13.05 27.73
CA ALA A 90 -9.34 11.93 26.96
C ALA A 90 -8.41 11.59 25.80
N ILE A 91 -8.15 10.30 25.59
CA ILE A 91 -7.44 9.77 24.44
C ILE A 91 -8.35 8.75 23.76
N ILE A 92 -8.81 9.06 22.55
CA ILE A 92 -9.87 8.35 21.85
C ILE A 92 -9.39 7.96 20.46
N ALA A 93 -9.59 6.71 20.06
CA ALA A 93 -9.38 6.30 18.67
C ALA A 93 -10.66 6.59 17.87
N ALA A 94 -10.48 7.25 16.73
CA ALA A 94 -11.59 7.67 15.88
C ALA A 94 -11.23 7.54 14.39
N GLU A 95 -12.23 7.30 13.56
CA GLU A 95 -12.06 7.40 12.11
C GLU A 95 -12.37 8.84 11.69
N LEU A 96 -11.43 9.52 11.04
CA LEU A 96 -11.71 10.78 10.34
C LEU A 96 -12.29 10.44 8.97
N TYR A 97 -13.47 10.96 8.65
CA TYR A 97 -14.17 10.65 7.41
C TYR A 97 -14.91 11.87 6.85
N LEU A 98 -15.26 11.81 5.56
CA LEU A 98 -16.19 12.75 4.94
C LEU A 98 -17.57 12.09 4.87
N PRO A 99 -18.59 12.59 5.59
CA PRO A 99 -19.96 12.13 5.46
C PRO A 99 -20.46 12.29 4.01
N ARG A 100 -21.32 11.37 3.56
CA ARG A 100 -21.93 11.43 2.22
C ARG A 100 -23.44 11.27 2.29
N ASP A 101 -24.14 12.10 1.52
CA ASP A 101 -25.56 11.94 1.22
C ASP A 101 -25.74 10.86 0.14
N GLY A 102 -25.55 9.60 0.55
CA GLY A 102 -25.65 8.43 -0.32
C GLY A 102 -24.31 7.76 -0.61
N GLY A 103 -24.33 6.42 -0.62
CA GLY A 103 -23.13 5.59 -0.67
C GLY A 103 -22.32 5.64 0.62
N ARG A 104 -21.16 4.98 0.63
CA ARG A 104 -20.25 4.96 1.78
C ARG A 104 -19.16 6.02 1.70
N PRO A 105 -18.66 6.54 2.84
CA PRO A 105 -17.41 7.31 2.90
C PRO A 105 -16.26 6.56 2.22
N ARG A 106 -15.24 7.31 1.76
CA ARG A 106 -14.01 6.76 1.15
C ARG A 106 -12.79 7.47 1.71
N CYS A 107 -11.69 6.75 1.96
CA CYS A 107 -10.45 7.36 2.45
C CYS A 107 -9.92 8.48 1.52
N GLY A 108 -10.07 8.32 0.20
CA GLY A 108 -9.70 9.34 -0.78
C GLY A 108 -10.45 10.67 -0.62
N ASP A 109 -11.68 10.65 -0.11
CA ASP A 109 -12.45 11.87 0.16
C ASP A 109 -11.86 12.65 1.34
N VAL A 110 -11.38 11.93 2.36
CA VAL A 110 -10.70 12.53 3.52
C VAL A 110 -9.46 13.25 3.05
N GLN A 111 -8.70 12.60 2.17
CA GLN A 111 -7.51 13.20 1.60
C GLN A 111 -7.84 14.47 0.78
N ALA A 112 -8.83 14.39 -0.10
CA ALA A 112 -9.27 15.52 -0.90
C ALA A 112 -9.75 16.68 -0.03
N ALA A 113 -10.48 16.38 1.06
CA ALA A 113 -10.96 17.39 2.00
C ALA A 113 -9.83 17.99 2.85
N LEU A 114 -8.81 17.21 3.24
CA LEU A 114 -7.65 17.73 3.97
C LEU A 114 -6.80 18.68 3.11
N ALA A 115 -6.73 18.44 1.80
CA ALA A 115 -5.99 19.27 0.85
C ALA A 115 -6.73 20.57 0.45
N ASP A 116 -8.04 20.67 0.74
CA ASP A 116 -8.91 21.76 0.35
C ASP A 116 -9.51 22.41 1.59
N ASP A 117 -8.96 23.56 2.01
CA ASP A 117 -9.37 24.26 3.24
C ASP A 117 -10.90 24.49 3.31
N ALA A 118 -11.57 24.69 2.17
CA ALA A 118 -13.01 24.91 2.11
C ALA A 118 -13.85 23.65 2.41
N LYS A 119 -13.24 22.46 2.36
CA LYS A 119 -13.89 21.17 2.62
C LYS A 119 -13.57 20.59 4.00
N ARG A 120 -12.57 21.14 4.70
CA ARG A 120 -12.15 20.65 6.02
C ARG A 120 -13.28 20.65 7.05
N ASP A 121 -14.17 21.64 7.01
CA ASP A 121 -15.31 21.74 7.93
C ASP A 121 -16.40 20.71 7.70
N GLN A 122 -16.35 19.99 6.58
CA GLN A 122 -17.26 18.89 6.26
C GLN A 122 -16.78 17.57 6.85
N LEU A 123 -15.52 17.48 7.29
CA LEU A 123 -14.99 16.29 7.95
C LEU A 123 -15.68 16.05 9.28
N ALA A 124 -15.88 14.78 9.61
CA ALA A 124 -16.43 14.31 10.85
C ALA A 124 -15.50 13.26 11.49
N LEU A 125 -15.63 13.08 12.79
CA LEU A 125 -14.96 12.03 13.55
C LEU A 125 -15.97 10.95 13.96
N ALA A 126 -15.57 9.70 13.79
CA ALA A 126 -16.29 8.56 14.32
C ALA A 126 -15.47 7.83 15.39
N PRO A 127 -15.61 8.23 16.68
CA PRO A 127 -15.02 7.50 17.78
C PRO A 127 -15.40 6.01 17.75
N PHE A 128 -14.41 5.14 17.89
CA PHE A 128 -14.64 3.69 17.91
C PHE A 128 -13.92 2.99 19.05
N ASP A 129 -13.03 3.63 19.79
CA ASP A 129 -12.39 3.04 20.96
C ASP A 129 -11.95 4.11 21.96
N ILE A 130 -11.78 3.71 23.22
CA ILE A 130 -11.27 4.58 24.30
C ILE A 130 -9.92 4.02 24.73
N ILE A 131 -8.88 4.83 24.66
CA ILE A 131 -7.53 4.47 25.11
C ILE A 131 -7.37 4.88 26.58
N GLU A 132 -7.75 6.11 26.91
CA GLU A 132 -7.55 6.69 28.24
C GLU A 132 -8.63 7.74 28.55
N LEU A 133 -9.06 7.81 29.81
CA LEU A 133 -9.89 8.89 30.36
C LEU A 133 -9.28 9.37 31.69
N ASP A 134 -9.12 10.68 31.85
CA ASP A 134 -8.60 11.32 33.07
C ASP A 134 -7.29 10.72 33.63
N GLY A 135 -6.40 10.29 32.73
CA GLY A 135 -5.11 9.69 33.10
C GLY A 135 -5.16 8.18 33.37
N GLU A 136 -6.33 7.55 33.25
CA GLU A 136 -6.52 6.12 33.47
C GLU A 136 -6.82 5.37 32.17
N ALA A 137 -6.07 4.30 31.92
CA ALA A 137 -6.31 3.43 30.78
C ALA A 137 -7.70 2.81 30.84
N TRP A 138 -8.48 2.96 29.78
CA TRP A 138 -9.84 2.44 29.73
C TRP A 138 -9.84 0.92 29.62
N LYS A 139 -10.70 0.29 30.43
CA LYS A 139 -10.93 -1.16 30.41
C LYS A 139 -12.42 -1.41 30.50
N ALA A 140 -12.94 -2.22 29.58
CA ALA A 140 -14.29 -2.71 29.58
C ALA A 140 -14.26 -4.24 29.56
N GLU A 141 -15.24 -4.88 30.19
CA GLU A 141 -15.41 -6.33 30.10
C GLU A 141 -15.80 -6.73 28.67
N HIS A 142 -16.67 -5.95 28.04
CA HIS A 142 -17.11 -6.16 26.66
C HIS A 142 -17.08 -4.86 25.87
N TYR A 143 -16.81 -4.94 24.57
CA TYR A 143 -16.72 -3.74 23.71
C TYR A 143 -18.00 -2.89 23.70
N ALA A 144 -19.17 -3.51 23.90
CA ALA A 144 -20.44 -2.80 24.03
C ALA A 144 -20.40 -1.73 25.15
N ASP A 145 -19.66 -1.95 26.24
CA ASP A 145 -19.53 -0.96 27.32
C ASP A 145 -18.63 0.22 26.91
N THR A 146 -17.57 -0.05 26.13
CA THR A 146 -16.77 1.01 25.48
C THR A 146 -17.64 1.84 24.55
N HIS A 147 -18.44 1.19 23.69
CA HIS A 147 -19.33 1.88 22.75
C HIS A 147 -20.40 2.70 23.48
N ASN A 148 -21.02 2.15 24.52
CA ASN A 148 -21.96 2.86 25.38
C ASN A 148 -21.30 4.10 26.00
N LYS A 149 -20.09 3.96 26.56
CA LYS A 149 -19.35 5.09 27.12
C LYS A 149 -19.08 6.16 26.06
N LEU A 150 -18.66 5.78 24.86
CA LEU A 150 -18.49 6.72 23.73
C LEU A 150 -19.80 7.45 23.42
N CYS A 151 -20.95 6.76 23.40
CA CYS A 151 -22.26 7.38 23.13
C CYS A 151 -22.74 8.32 24.25
N THR A 152 -22.27 8.12 25.49
CA THR A 152 -22.53 9.10 26.57
C THR A 152 -21.74 10.39 26.39
N ILE A 153 -20.56 10.33 25.76
CA ILE A 153 -19.68 11.48 25.57
C ILE A 153 -20.04 12.20 24.26
N PHE A 154 -20.21 11.46 23.18
CA PHE A 154 -20.26 11.98 21.81
C PHE A 154 -21.66 11.82 21.20
N GLN A 155 -22.38 12.93 21.07
CA GLN A 155 -23.75 12.98 20.54
C GLN A 155 -23.91 13.99 19.38
N ASN A 156 -22.83 14.67 18.99
CA ASN A 156 -22.84 15.68 17.93
C ASN A 156 -22.69 15.00 16.56
N GLU A 157 -23.38 15.47 15.52
CA GLU A 157 -23.24 14.85 14.18
C GLU A 157 -21.81 14.96 13.60
N GLN A 158 -21.01 15.96 13.98
CA GLN A 158 -19.59 16.05 13.59
C GLN A 158 -18.65 15.13 14.38
N VAL A 159 -19.10 14.60 15.52
CA VAL A 159 -18.36 13.65 16.34
C VAL A 159 -19.33 12.66 16.94
N LYS A 160 -19.51 11.54 16.25
CA LYS A 160 -20.53 10.53 16.58
C LYS A 160 -19.90 9.15 16.56
N PRO A 161 -20.05 8.33 17.62
CA PRO A 161 -19.46 7.01 17.62
C PRO A 161 -19.92 6.17 16.44
N VAL A 162 -19.07 5.24 15.99
CA VAL A 162 -19.42 4.30 14.92
C VAL A 162 -20.76 3.63 15.21
N GLN A 163 -21.60 3.44 14.19
CA GLN A 163 -22.87 2.74 14.36
C GLN A 163 -22.60 1.30 14.80
N MET A 164 -23.29 0.86 15.86
CA MET A 164 -23.17 -0.49 16.43
C MET A 164 -24.54 -1.17 16.51
N ARG A 165 -24.56 -2.49 16.28
CA ARG A 165 -25.65 -3.39 16.66
C ARG A 165 -25.09 -4.54 17.48
N ASN A 166 -25.86 -4.97 18.49
CA ASN A 166 -25.56 -6.19 19.20
C ASN A 166 -26.09 -7.39 18.41
N ALA A 167 -25.39 -8.51 18.49
CA ALA A 167 -25.84 -9.79 17.97
C ALA A 167 -25.54 -10.91 18.98
N SER A 168 -26.39 -11.93 19.01
CA SER A 168 -26.31 -13.08 19.93
C SER A 168 -25.87 -14.38 19.23
N SER A 169 -25.66 -14.32 17.91
CA SER A 169 -25.25 -15.47 17.10
C SER A 169 -24.55 -15.02 15.82
N ASN A 170 -23.77 -15.92 15.21
CA ASN A 170 -23.19 -15.67 13.89
C ASN A 170 -24.26 -15.46 12.80
N ASP A 171 -25.47 -15.98 12.98
CA ASP A 171 -26.59 -15.76 12.05
C ASP A 171 -27.06 -14.30 12.09
N GLU A 172 -27.15 -13.71 13.29
CA GLU A 172 -27.46 -12.28 13.42
C GLU A 172 -26.32 -11.39 12.91
N VAL A 173 -25.05 -11.78 13.13
CA VAL A 173 -23.91 -11.06 12.53
C VAL A 173 -23.97 -11.13 11.00
N GLN A 174 -24.32 -12.29 10.44
CA GLN A 174 -24.51 -12.47 9.00
C GLN A 174 -25.66 -11.59 8.46
N GLN A 175 -26.79 -11.49 9.16
CA GLN A 175 -27.88 -10.58 8.78
C GLN A 175 -27.43 -9.11 8.79
N ILE A 176 -26.64 -8.71 9.78
CA ILE A 176 -26.06 -7.36 9.83
C ILE A 176 -25.12 -7.12 8.63
N TYR A 177 -24.34 -8.14 8.23
CA TYR A 177 -23.48 -8.06 7.06
C TYR A 177 -24.30 -7.91 5.76
N GLU A 178 -25.31 -8.74 5.57
CA GLU A 178 -26.20 -8.69 4.40
C GLU A 178 -26.89 -7.33 4.28
N GLU A 179 -27.39 -6.77 5.39
CA GLU A 179 -28.03 -5.45 5.39
C GLU A 179 -27.03 -4.33 5.13
N TRP A 180 -25.99 -4.20 5.96
CA TRP A 180 -25.11 -3.04 5.89
C TRP A 180 -24.12 -3.10 4.74
N VAL A 181 -23.58 -4.28 4.43
CA VAL A 181 -22.51 -4.42 3.43
C VAL A 181 -23.10 -4.71 2.05
N GLU A 182 -23.95 -5.73 1.93
CA GLU A 182 -24.51 -6.11 0.63
C GLU A 182 -25.70 -5.22 0.21
N GLY A 183 -26.56 -4.86 1.15
CA GLY A 183 -27.73 -4.03 0.91
C GLY A 183 -27.41 -2.54 0.78
N GLU A 184 -26.67 -2.00 1.74
CA GLU A 184 -26.36 -0.56 1.80
C GLU A 184 -24.98 -0.18 1.23
N GLY A 185 -24.13 -1.16 0.92
CA GLY A 185 -22.82 -0.92 0.33
C GLY A 185 -21.77 -0.37 1.29
N ALA A 186 -21.87 -0.66 2.60
CA ALA A 186 -20.81 -0.33 3.56
C ALA A 186 -19.49 -1.04 3.23
N GLU A 187 -18.36 -0.55 3.76
CA GLU A 187 -17.05 -1.18 3.47
C GLU A 187 -16.97 -2.60 4.02
N GLY A 188 -17.61 -2.83 5.16
CA GLY A 188 -17.51 -4.06 5.91
C GLY A 188 -18.00 -3.87 7.34
N LEU A 189 -17.67 -4.84 8.18
CA LEU A 189 -17.95 -4.83 9.61
C LEU A 189 -16.66 -4.86 10.41
N VAL A 190 -16.71 -4.32 11.63
CA VAL A 190 -15.78 -4.71 12.70
C VAL A 190 -16.58 -5.45 13.75
N VAL A 191 -16.18 -6.69 14.04
CA VAL A 191 -16.89 -7.60 14.94
C VAL A 191 -16.03 -7.80 16.18
N HIS A 192 -16.61 -7.45 17.31
CA HIS A 192 -16.08 -7.75 18.64
C HIS A 192 -16.91 -8.86 19.25
N SER A 193 -16.26 -9.82 19.92
CA SER A 193 -16.93 -10.80 20.77
C SER A 193 -16.28 -10.83 22.16
N GLU A 194 -16.55 -11.86 22.94
CA GLU A 194 -15.82 -12.14 24.19
C GLU A 194 -14.35 -12.51 23.95
N SER A 195 -14.00 -12.82 22.70
CA SER A 195 -12.62 -13.08 22.28
C SER A 195 -11.79 -11.80 22.27
N PRO A 196 -10.49 -11.86 22.63
CA PRO A 196 -9.56 -10.75 22.41
C PRO A 196 -9.28 -10.49 20.92
N ILE A 197 -9.71 -11.39 20.02
CA ILE A 197 -9.60 -11.21 18.57
C ILE A 197 -10.72 -10.27 18.11
N VAL A 198 -10.33 -9.24 17.38
CA VAL A 198 -11.27 -8.37 16.66
C VAL A 198 -11.19 -8.72 15.18
N TRP A 199 -12.34 -8.92 14.55
CA TRP A 199 -12.40 -9.28 13.13
C TRP A 199 -12.86 -8.10 12.29
N LYS A 200 -12.19 -7.86 11.16
CA LYS A 200 -12.68 -6.99 10.10
C LYS A 200 -13.24 -7.85 8.98
N VAL A 201 -14.55 -7.80 8.79
CA VAL A 201 -15.27 -8.59 7.79
C VAL A 201 -15.43 -7.76 6.53
N LYS A 202 -14.96 -8.27 5.39
CA LYS A 202 -14.98 -7.58 4.10
C LYS A 202 -15.54 -8.44 2.99
N THR A 203 -16.05 -7.78 1.96
CA THR A 203 -16.46 -8.40 0.71
C THR A 203 -15.23 -8.78 -0.10
N ARG A 204 -15.28 -9.96 -0.72
CA ARG A 204 -14.30 -10.38 -1.72
C ARG A 204 -14.67 -9.78 -3.07
N HIS A 205 -13.70 -9.26 -3.79
CA HIS A 205 -13.89 -8.66 -5.10
C HIS A 205 -13.13 -9.44 -6.17
N THR A 206 -13.65 -9.50 -7.39
CA THR A 206 -12.95 -10.10 -8.53
C THR A 206 -12.37 -9.02 -9.44
N ILE A 207 -11.19 -9.30 -9.99
CA ILE A 207 -10.44 -8.42 -10.87
C ILE A 207 -9.90 -9.30 -11.99
N ASP A 208 -10.15 -8.91 -13.24
CA ASP A 208 -9.46 -9.52 -14.37
C ASP A 208 -8.13 -8.80 -14.59
N ALA A 209 -7.03 -9.55 -14.56
CA ALA A 209 -5.67 -9.01 -14.62
C ALA A 209 -4.77 -9.78 -15.60
N ALA A 210 -3.89 -9.05 -16.28
CA ALA A 210 -2.91 -9.63 -17.19
C ALA A 210 -1.72 -10.19 -16.41
N VAL A 211 -1.23 -11.36 -16.82
CA VAL A 211 0.01 -11.95 -16.32
C VAL A 211 1.18 -11.33 -17.08
N ILE A 212 2.12 -10.72 -16.36
CA ILE A 212 3.27 -10.02 -16.94
C ILE A 212 4.63 -10.64 -16.55
N GLY A 213 4.63 -11.56 -15.58
CA GLY A 213 5.82 -12.28 -15.17
C GLY A 213 5.49 -13.41 -14.19
N TYR A 214 6.46 -14.26 -13.91
CA TYR A 214 6.29 -15.37 -12.97
C TYR A 214 7.61 -15.84 -12.36
N THR A 215 7.52 -16.61 -11.27
CA THR A 215 8.63 -17.41 -10.73
C THR A 215 8.25 -18.89 -10.71
N THR A 216 9.25 -19.78 -10.65
CA THR A 216 9.05 -21.22 -10.60
C THR A 216 9.58 -21.85 -9.30
N ALA A 217 9.06 -23.03 -9.00
CA ALA A 217 9.57 -23.99 -8.05
C ALA A 217 9.59 -25.39 -8.71
N GLU A 218 9.94 -26.42 -7.95
CA GLU A 218 9.98 -27.81 -8.45
C GLU A 218 8.66 -28.26 -9.10
N ARG A 219 7.52 -27.77 -8.59
CA ARG A 219 6.17 -28.13 -9.07
C ARG A 219 5.59 -27.18 -10.13
N GLY A 220 6.42 -26.35 -10.76
CA GLY A 220 5.96 -25.36 -11.77
C GLY A 220 5.83 -23.96 -11.18
N ILE A 221 4.77 -23.22 -11.53
CA ILE A 221 4.58 -21.83 -11.06
C ILE A 221 4.64 -21.76 -9.53
N ARG A 222 5.50 -20.87 -9.02
CA ARG A 222 5.50 -20.46 -7.62
C ARG A 222 4.64 -19.23 -7.41
N ASP A 223 4.83 -18.21 -8.23
CA ASP A 223 4.15 -16.92 -8.10
C ASP A 223 3.92 -16.30 -9.48
N LEU A 224 2.76 -15.67 -9.68
CA LEU A 224 2.45 -14.89 -10.88
C LEU A 224 2.45 -13.39 -10.54
N MET A 225 2.92 -12.58 -11.48
CA MET A 225 2.90 -11.13 -11.42
C MET A 225 1.76 -10.58 -12.27
N PHE A 226 0.88 -9.80 -11.65
CA PHE A 226 -0.34 -9.29 -12.26
C PHE A 226 -0.32 -7.77 -12.45
N ALA A 227 -0.86 -7.34 -13.58
CA ALA A 227 -1.09 -5.93 -13.88
C ALA A 227 -2.47 -5.69 -14.49
N VAL A 228 -2.99 -4.49 -14.25
CA VAL A 228 -4.14 -3.91 -14.95
C VAL A 228 -3.64 -2.89 -15.97
N ARG A 229 -4.43 -2.65 -17.02
CA ARG A 229 -4.07 -1.74 -18.10
C ARG A 229 -4.78 -0.40 -17.96
N ARG A 230 -4.03 0.67 -18.19
CA ARG A 230 -4.48 2.07 -18.07
C ARG A 230 -4.89 2.62 -19.43
N PRO A 231 -5.71 3.68 -19.49
CA PRO A 231 -6.11 4.30 -20.76
C PRO A 231 -4.95 4.85 -21.60
N ASP A 232 -3.81 5.15 -20.97
CA ASP A 232 -2.57 5.59 -21.63
C ASP A 232 -1.75 4.42 -22.22
N GLY A 233 -2.26 3.18 -22.13
CA GLY A 233 -1.63 1.97 -22.63
C GLY A 233 -0.62 1.32 -21.68
N LEU A 234 -0.31 1.96 -20.55
CA LEU A 234 0.63 1.41 -19.57
C LEU A 234 0.00 0.32 -18.70
N PHE A 235 0.82 -0.62 -18.26
CA PHE A 235 0.45 -1.65 -17.29
C PHE A 235 0.83 -1.18 -15.89
N GLN A 236 -0.12 -1.18 -14.97
CA GLN A 236 0.10 -0.90 -13.55
C GLN A 236 0.17 -2.23 -12.78
N MET A 237 1.38 -2.61 -12.37
CA MET A 237 1.63 -3.83 -11.61
C MET A 237 1.14 -3.65 -10.17
N PHE A 238 0.15 -4.43 -9.74
CA PHE A 238 -0.50 -4.23 -8.44
C PHE A 238 -0.50 -5.46 -7.53
N ALA A 239 -0.30 -6.66 -8.08
CA ALA A 239 -0.41 -7.89 -7.30
C ALA A 239 0.60 -8.95 -7.71
N LEU A 240 0.96 -9.76 -6.72
CA LEU A 240 1.65 -11.03 -6.86
C LEU A 240 0.76 -12.10 -6.19
N GLY A 241 0.64 -13.27 -6.78
CA GLY A 241 -0.06 -14.37 -6.14
C GLY A 241 -0.07 -15.68 -6.92
N SER A 242 -0.29 -16.77 -6.19
CA SER A 242 -0.43 -18.12 -6.75
C SER A 242 -1.40 -19.03 -6.01
N THR A 243 -2.08 -18.54 -4.99
CA THR A 243 -3.12 -19.29 -4.27
C THR A 243 -4.27 -19.61 -5.22
N GLY A 244 -4.83 -20.81 -5.16
CA GLY A 244 -5.95 -21.23 -6.01
C GLY A 244 -5.56 -22.15 -7.17
N MET A 245 -4.28 -22.24 -7.53
CA MET A 245 -3.80 -23.18 -8.55
C MET A 245 -3.61 -24.58 -7.99
N THR A 246 -4.03 -25.59 -8.76
CA THR A 246 -3.64 -27.00 -8.57
C THR A 246 -2.18 -27.23 -8.98
N ASP A 247 -1.63 -28.40 -8.64
CA ASP A 247 -0.27 -28.76 -9.09
C ASP A 247 -0.24 -28.96 -10.62
N GLU A 248 -1.34 -29.43 -11.23
CA GLU A 248 -1.50 -29.52 -12.68
C GLU A 248 -1.48 -28.13 -13.35
N ASP A 249 -2.24 -27.17 -12.81
CA ASP A 249 -2.27 -25.78 -13.32
C ASP A 249 -0.87 -25.17 -13.29
N ARG A 250 -0.15 -25.37 -12.18
CA ARG A 250 1.22 -24.85 -12.02
C ARG A 250 2.17 -25.38 -13.07
N ALA A 251 2.06 -26.66 -13.42
CA ALA A 251 2.91 -27.28 -14.43
C ALA A 251 2.55 -26.81 -15.85
N ASP A 252 1.26 -26.76 -16.19
CA ASP A 252 0.78 -26.31 -17.51
C ASP A 252 1.13 -24.84 -17.78
N ILE A 253 0.80 -23.95 -16.83
CA ILE A 253 1.05 -22.52 -16.96
C ILE A 253 2.56 -22.25 -17.06
N ALA A 254 3.39 -22.93 -16.27
CA ALA A 254 4.85 -22.78 -16.34
C ALA A 254 5.40 -23.14 -17.73
N LYS A 255 4.90 -24.23 -18.33
CA LYS A 255 5.28 -24.63 -19.69
C LYS A 255 4.89 -23.55 -20.70
N ARG A 256 3.63 -23.10 -20.68
CA ARG A 256 3.11 -22.09 -21.61
C ARG A 256 3.81 -20.74 -21.50
N LEU A 257 4.11 -20.29 -20.27
CA LEU A 257 4.78 -19.03 -20.02
C LEU A 257 6.28 -19.08 -20.37
N SER A 258 6.92 -20.24 -20.28
CA SER A 258 8.34 -20.40 -20.65
C SER A 258 8.63 -20.11 -22.13
N GLU A 259 7.62 -20.26 -22.99
CA GLU A 259 7.70 -19.97 -24.43
C GLU A 259 7.45 -18.48 -24.74
N LYS A 260 7.10 -17.66 -23.74
CA LYS A 260 6.67 -16.26 -23.87
C LYS A 260 7.62 -15.27 -23.23
N HIS A 261 8.83 -15.69 -22.85
CA HIS A 261 9.82 -14.82 -22.23
C HIS A 261 10.16 -13.63 -23.13
N VAL A 262 10.31 -12.47 -22.48
CA VAL A 262 10.78 -11.25 -23.11
C VAL A 262 11.80 -10.57 -22.21
N GLU A 263 12.68 -9.79 -22.82
CA GLU A 263 13.62 -8.94 -22.10
C GLU A 263 12.87 -7.91 -21.23
N SER A 264 13.50 -7.48 -20.14
CA SER A 264 12.91 -6.49 -19.24
C SER A 264 13.98 -5.62 -18.59
N GLN A 265 13.74 -4.30 -18.59
CA GLN A 265 14.50 -3.36 -17.76
C GLN A 265 13.99 -3.31 -16.32
N TYR A 266 12.77 -3.79 -16.07
CA TYR A 266 12.21 -3.94 -14.74
C TYR A 266 12.64 -5.27 -14.14
N VAL A 267 13.20 -5.23 -12.93
CA VAL A 267 13.61 -6.42 -12.18
C VAL A 267 12.91 -6.39 -10.83
N LEU A 268 12.23 -7.49 -10.50
CA LEU A 268 11.65 -7.75 -9.20
C LEU A 268 12.05 -9.16 -8.78
N SER A 269 12.33 -9.35 -7.50
CA SER A 269 12.57 -10.69 -6.92
C SER A 269 11.46 -11.06 -5.94
N ASP A 270 11.18 -12.36 -5.83
CA ASP A 270 10.31 -12.91 -4.80
C ASP A 270 10.94 -12.79 -3.40
N SER A 271 10.21 -13.23 -2.38
CA SER A 271 10.66 -13.20 -0.98
C SER A 271 11.89 -14.07 -0.69
N ARG A 272 12.32 -14.91 -1.63
CA ARG A 272 13.53 -15.75 -1.54
C ARG A 272 14.66 -15.23 -2.43
N GLY A 273 14.48 -14.06 -3.04
CA GLY A 273 15.47 -13.46 -3.94
C GLY A 273 15.47 -14.04 -5.35
N ILE A 274 14.48 -14.86 -5.73
CA ILE A 274 14.37 -15.37 -7.11
C ILE A 274 13.75 -14.29 -7.98
N ALA A 275 14.47 -13.87 -9.02
CA ALA A 275 13.99 -12.89 -9.98
C ALA A 275 12.78 -13.43 -10.77
N TYR A 276 11.79 -12.56 -11.00
CA TYR A 276 10.68 -12.85 -11.88
C TYR A 276 11.14 -12.93 -13.34
N GLN A 277 10.68 -13.96 -14.04
CA GLN A 277 10.80 -14.08 -15.50
C GLN A 277 9.64 -13.33 -16.14
N MET A 278 9.96 -12.28 -16.89
CA MET A 278 8.95 -11.44 -17.54
C MET A 278 8.47 -12.08 -18.84
N VAL A 279 7.18 -11.94 -19.13
CA VAL A 279 6.53 -12.57 -20.30
C VAL A 279 5.72 -11.57 -21.10
N LYS A 280 5.43 -11.89 -22.35
CA LYS A 280 4.43 -11.15 -23.14
C LYS A 280 3.10 -11.10 -22.38
N PRO A 281 2.44 -9.92 -22.27
CA PRO A 281 1.13 -9.81 -21.65
C PRO A 281 0.09 -10.42 -22.58
N GLU A 282 -0.20 -11.71 -22.41
CA GLU A 282 -1.17 -12.45 -23.24
C GLU A 282 -2.20 -13.21 -22.41
N LEU A 283 -1.79 -13.75 -21.25
CA LEU A 283 -2.70 -14.47 -20.36
C LEU A 283 -3.44 -13.49 -19.46
N VAL A 284 -4.76 -13.68 -19.35
CA VAL A 284 -5.61 -12.96 -18.41
C VAL A 284 -6.19 -13.96 -17.41
N PHE A 285 -6.14 -13.62 -16.13
CA PHE A 285 -6.78 -14.38 -15.06
C PHE A 285 -7.82 -13.53 -14.37
N GLU A 286 -8.94 -14.18 -14.02
CA GLU A 286 -9.83 -13.68 -12.98
C GLU A 286 -9.18 -14.03 -11.65
N ILE A 287 -8.83 -13.00 -10.88
CA ILE A 287 -8.35 -13.14 -9.51
C ILE A 287 -9.40 -12.58 -8.56
N SER A 288 -9.53 -13.17 -7.39
CA SER A 288 -10.28 -12.58 -6.30
C SER A 288 -9.35 -12.02 -5.25
N VAL A 289 -9.75 -10.90 -4.64
CA VAL A 289 -8.99 -10.19 -3.60
C VAL A 289 -9.91 -9.87 -2.44
N LEU A 290 -9.40 -9.97 -1.21
CA LEU A 290 -10.20 -9.68 -0.02
C LEU A 290 -10.03 -8.24 0.46
N GLU A 291 -8.87 -7.64 0.22
CA GLU A 291 -8.62 -6.24 0.58
C GLU A 291 -7.60 -5.60 -0.38
N LEU A 292 -7.95 -4.42 -0.88
CA LEU A 292 -7.04 -3.50 -1.52
C LEU A 292 -6.66 -2.41 -0.52
N VAL A 293 -5.38 -2.05 -0.47
CA VAL A 293 -4.84 -1.08 0.48
C VAL A 293 -4.10 0.01 -0.27
N ALA A 294 -4.65 1.22 -0.28
CA ALA A 294 -3.99 2.41 -0.85
C ALA A 294 -2.99 3.06 0.12
N ARG A 295 -3.21 2.94 1.43
CA ARG A 295 -2.30 3.43 2.48
C ARG A 295 -1.94 2.34 3.49
N GLY A 296 -0.65 2.12 3.67
CA GLY A 296 -0.12 1.11 4.58
C GLY A 296 -0.31 1.45 6.06
N ASN A 297 -0.03 0.47 6.92
CA ASN A 297 -0.03 0.67 8.38
C ASN A 297 1.04 1.67 8.86
N ASP A 298 2.08 1.90 8.06
CA ASP A 298 3.09 2.94 8.27
C ASP A 298 2.65 4.33 7.80
N ASP A 299 1.37 4.46 7.45
CA ASP A 299 0.73 5.68 6.99
C ASP A 299 1.27 6.19 5.63
N LYS A 300 1.99 5.34 4.88
CA LYS A 300 2.50 5.67 3.55
C LYS A 300 1.59 5.17 2.45
N ILE A 301 1.45 6.00 1.41
CA ILE A 301 0.76 5.65 0.18
C ILE A 301 1.50 4.52 -0.53
N LYS A 302 0.72 3.57 -1.07
CA LYS A 302 1.23 2.49 -1.89
C LYS A 302 1.50 2.99 -3.30
N MET A 303 2.72 2.71 -3.76
CA MET A 303 3.17 3.05 -5.10
C MET A 303 3.28 1.75 -5.91
N ASN A 304 2.65 1.72 -7.09
CA ASN A 304 2.76 0.63 -8.05
C ASN A 304 3.73 1.00 -9.18
N PRO A 305 4.52 0.06 -9.70
CA PRO A 305 5.26 0.23 -10.95
C PRO A 305 4.32 0.48 -12.14
N LEU A 306 4.69 1.41 -13.00
CA LEU A 306 4.12 1.60 -14.34
C LEU A 306 5.09 1.04 -15.37
N LEU A 307 4.62 0.07 -16.12
CA LEU A 307 5.40 -0.67 -17.09
C LEU A 307 4.82 -0.46 -18.49
N LYS A 308 5.70 -0.20 -19.45
CA LYS A 308 5.37 -0.21 -20.87
C LYS A 308 5.85 -1.51 -21.48
N TYR A 309 4.98 -2.15 -22.25
CA TYR A 309 5.37 -3.29 -23.08
C TYR A 309 5.63 -2.81 -24.51
N ASP A 310 6.77 -3.20 -25.05
CA ASP A 310 7.17 -3.01 -26.44
C ASP A 310 7.55 -4.37 -27.05
N GLU A 311 7.12 -4.64 -28.28
CA GLU A 311 7.35 -5.95 -28.89
C GLU A 311 8.82 -6.22 -29.20
N ALA A 312 9.61 -5.17 -29.49
CA ALA A 312 11.02 -5.30 -29.83
C ALA A 312 11.92 -5.20 -28.58
N GLN A 313 11.56 -4.38 -27.60
CA GLN A 313 12.37 -4.09 -26.42
C GLN A 313 11.92 -4.83 -25.16
N GLY A 314 10.76 -5.47 -25.18
CA GLY A 314 10.16 -6.12 -24.02
C GLY A 314 9.61 -5.11 -23.03
N TRP A 315 9.83 -5.34 -21.73
CA TRP A 315 9.29 -4.49 -20.66
C TRP A 315 10.21 -3.33 -20.28
N LEU A 316 9.64 -2.13 -20.22
CA LEU A 316 10.30 -0.90 -19.79
C LEU A 316 9.62 -0.37 -18.52
N MET A 317 10.41 0.01 -17.52
CA MET A 317 9.90 0.73 -16.36
C MET A 317 9.80 2.22 -16.68
N GLU A 318 8.58 2.75 -16.70
CA GLU A 318 8.34 4.17 -16.99
C GLU A 318 8.46 5.00 -15.71
N SER A 319 7.75 4.60 -14.66
CA SER A 319 7.76 5.29 -13.37
C SER A 319 7.14 4.42 -12.28
N THR A 320 6.91 5.02 -11.11
CA THR A 320 5.91 4.54 -10.16
C THR A 320 4.75 5.53 -10.09
N THR A 321 3.58 5.06 -9.67
CA THR A 321 2.37 5.87 -9.49
C THR A 321 1.63 5.42 -8.24
N PRO A 322 0.78 6.26 -7.60
CA PRO A 322 -0.11 5.78 -6.57
C PRO A 322 -0.99 4.62 -7.04
N GLY A 323 -1.24 3.69 -6.13
CA GLY A 323 -2.01 2.50 -6.41
C GLY A 323 -2.32 1.74 -5.13
N VAL A 324 -2.32 0.41 -5.22
CA VAL A 324 -2.74 -0.46 -4.11
C VAL A 324 -1.79 -1.62 -3.92
N SER A 325 -1.75 -2.14 -2.69
CA SER A 325 -1.31 -3.51 -2.42
C SER A 325 -2.52 -4.41 -2.17
N VAL A 326 -2.35 -5.71 -2.44
CA VAL A 326 -3.43 -6.70 -2.33
C VAL A 326 -3.22 -7.61 -1.12
N LEU A 327 -4.32 -7.96 -0.45
CA LEU A 327 -4.38 -9.01 0.57
C LEU A 327 -5.45 -10.04 0.22
N GLY A 328 -5.16 -11.31 0.53
CA GLY A 328 -6.10 -12.41 0.32
C GLY A 328 -6.38 -12.73 -1.15
N ILE A 329 -5.35 -12.64 -2.00
CA ILE A 329 -5.44 -12.99 -3.43
C ILE A 329 -5.67 -14.50 -3.63
N THR A 330 -6.58 -14.84 -4.53
CA THR A 330 -6.82 -16.19 -5.03
C THR A 330 -7.02 -16.13 -6.54
N LEU A 331 -6.42 -17.04 -7.31
CA LEU A 331 -6.68 -17.20 -8.72
C LEU A 331 -7.94 -18.06 -8.87
N GLU A 332 -8.93 -17.55 -9.60
CA GLU A 332 -10.21 -18.25 -9.78
C GLU A 332 -10.20 -19.07 -11.07
N ARG A 333 -9.80 -18.44 -12.20
CA ARG A 333 -9.72 -19.10 -13.51
C ARG A 333 -9.00 -18.26 -14.54
N GLU A 334 -8.49 -18.91 -15.58
CA GLU A 334 -8.04 -18.22 -16.79
C GLU A 334 -9.25 -17.64 -17.56
N ARG A 335 -9.09 -16.43 -18.10
CA ARG A 335 -10.08 -15.73 -18.93
C ARG A 335 -9.68 -15.78 -20.39
N THR A 336 -9.92 -16.93 -21.01
CA THR A 336 -9.66 -17.14 -22.44
C THR A 336 -10.58 -16.31 -23.34
N ASP A 337 -11.65 -15.75 -22.77
CA ASP A 337 -12.60 -14.83 -23.40
C ASP A 337 -12.17 -13.35 -23.31
N LYS A 338 -11.05 -13.05 -22.64
CA LYS A 338 -10.56 -11.68 -22.43
C LYS A 338 -9.18 -11.46 -23.04
N GLN A 339 -8.87 -10.20 -23.29
CA GLN A 339 -7.57 -9.77 -23.78
C GLN A 339 -6.90 -8.82 -22.78
N PRO A 340 -5.57 -8.70 -22.78
CA PRO A 340 -4.84 -7.79 -21.89
C PRO A 340 -4.88 -6.34 -22.41
N ASN A 341 -6.08 -5.81 -22.67
CA ASN A 341 -6.36 -4.47 -23.20
C ASN A 341 -6.93 -3.51 -22.13
N GLU A 342 -7.06 -2.23 -22.47
CA GLU A 342 -7.51 -1.15 -21.60
C GLU A 342 -8.95 -1.30 -21.08
N THR A 343 -9.73 -2.23 -21.65
CA THR A 343 -11.14 -2.45 -21.33
C THR A 343 -11.33 -3.69 -20.44
N ASP A 344 -10.77 -4.82 -20.86
CA ASP A 344 -10.95 -6.13 -20.25
C ASP A 344 -10.22 -6.26 -18.92
N VAL A 345 -9.02 -5.67 -18.81
CA VAL A 345 -8.18 -5.62 -17.61
C VAL A 345 -7.99 -4.19 -17.11
N ARG A 346 -9.02 -3.35 -17.26
CA ARG A 346 -8.98 -1.91 -16.95
C ARG A 346 -8.60 -1.60 -15.51
N ILE A 347 -7.89 -0.48 -15.32
CA ILE A 347 -7.52 0.07 -14.00
C ILE A 347 -8.73 0.38 -13.11
N SER A 348 -9.91 0.69 -13.69
CA SER A 348 -11.09 1.07 -12.89
C SER A 348 -11.55 -0.05 -11.97
N GLN A 349 -11.29 -1.31 -12.31
CA GLN A 349 -11.56 -2.45 -11.43
C GLN A 349 -10.91 -2.29 -10.05
N LEU A 350 -9.76 -1.61 -9.96
CA LEU A 350 -9.12 -1.30 -8.69
C LEU A 350 -9.71 -0.05 -8.04
N THR A 351 -9.85 1.04 -8.79
CA THR A 351 -10.27 2.35 -8.23
C THR A 351 -11.72 2.37 -7.78
N ASP A 352 -12.59 1.56 -8.41
CA ASP A 352 -13.99 1.42 -8.04
C ASP A 352 -14.12 0.76 -6.63
N ILE A 353 -13.17 -0.13 -6.30
CA ILE A 353 -13.07 -0.80 -5.00
C ILE A 353 -12.35 0.09 -3.98
N CYS A 354 -11.17 0.59 -4.34
CA CYS A 354 -10.28 1.37 -3.48
C CYS A 354 -9.65 2.51 -4.30
N PRO A 355 -10.20 3.74 -4.19
CA PRO A 355 -9.61 4.91 -4.83
C PRO A 355 -8.16 5.07 -4.40
N PHE A 356 -7.28 5.42 -5.34
CA PHE A 356 -5.88 5.64 -5.02
C PHE A 356 -5.70 6.96 -4.27
N GLU A 357 -4.74 6.99 -3.37
CA GLU A 357 -4.40 8.16 -2.59
C GLU A 357 -3.20 8.89 -3.20
N GLU A 358 -3.29 10.21 -3.35
CA GLU A 358 -2.21 11.01 -3.92
C GLU A 358 -1.18 11.42 -2.85
N PRO A 359 0.11 11.64 -3.17
CA PRO A 359 1.06 12.17 -2.19
C PRO A 359 0.61 13.52 -1.61
N GLU A 360 0.62 13.64 -0.28
CA GLU A 360 0.46 14.93 0.41
C GLU A 360 1.58 15.89 -0.05
N GLY A 361 1.23 17.11 -0.46
CA GLY A 361 2.20 18.12 -0.92
C GLY A 361 2.38 18.22 -2.44
N GLY A 362 1.56 17.54 -3.24
CA GLY A 362 1.60 17.60 -4.70
C GLY A 362 2.85 16.93 -5.30
N LYS A 363 2.89 16.81 -6.63
CA LYS A 363 4.13 16.44 -7.34
C LYS A 363 5.12 17.59 -7.18
N ALA A 364 5.91 17.59 -6.11
CA ALA A 364 7.10 18.43 -6.08
C ALA A 364 7.94 18.07 -7.31
N GLU A 365 8.17 19.02 -8.21
CA GLU A 365 9.12 18.83 -9.29
C GLU A 365 10.46 18.48 -8.65
N LEU A 366 10.85 17.21 -8.75
CA LEU A 366 12.15 16.78 -8.27
C LEU A 366 13.20 17.41 -9.18
N ALA A 367 14.23 18.01 -8.57
CA ALA A 367 15.33 18.58 -9.32
C ALA A 367 15.94 17.51 -10.25
N LYS A 368 16.32 17.94 -11.46
CA LYS A 368 16.94 17.05 -12.45
C LYS A 368 18.27 16.53 -11.88
N SER A 369 18.54 15.25 -12.09
CA SER A 369 19.86 14.69 -11.78
C SER A 369 20.89 15.26 -12.74
N GLU A 370 22.09 15.51 -12.25
CA GLU A 370 23.24 16.02 -13.01
C GLU A 370 24.29 14.92 -13.16
N LEU A 371 24.80 14.72 -14.37
CA LEU A 371 25.92 13.81 -14.61
C LEU A 371 27.21 14.56 -14.30
N LEU A 372 27.91 14.15 -13.24
CA LEU A 372 29.16 14.77 -12.81
C LEU A 372 30.35 14.21 -13.59
N GLU A 373 30.44 12.88 -13.71
CA GLU A 373 31.56 12.21 -14.38
C GLU A 373 31.09 11.07 -15.26
N ARG A 374 31.80 10.88 -16.37
CA ARG A 374 31.60 9.76 -17.29
C ARG A 374 32.95 9.25 -17.75
N HIS A 375 33.27 8.03 -17.36
CA HIS A 375 34.45 7.32 -17.83
C HIS A 375 34.01 6.12 -18.65
N VAL A 376 34.58 5.95 -19.84
CA VAL A 376 34.33 4.78 -20.66
C VAL A 376 35.67 4.19 -21.05
N TYR A 377 35.86 2.91 -20.80
CA TYR A 377 37.07 2.19 -21.14
C TYR A 377 36.74 1.10 -22.13
N LYS A 378 37.59 0.93 -23.14
CA LYS A 378 37.48 -0.11 -24.14
C LYS A 378 38.71 -1.00 -24.11
N LYS A 379 38.48 -2.30 -24.30
CA LYS A 379 39.55 -3.26 -24.55
C LYS A 379 39.17 -4.15 -25.72
N VAL A 380 40.11 -4.28 -26.65
CA VAL A 380 39.99 -5.19 -27.80
C VAL A 380 40.98 -6.32 -27.61
N SER A 381 40.52 -7.56 -27.76
CA SER A 381 41.35 -8.75 -27.68
C SER A 381 40.94 -9.73 -28.79
N GLY A 382 41.69 -9.73 -29.90
CA GLY A 382 41.27 -10.37 -31.14
C GLY A 382 39.99 -9.72 -31.67
N GLU A 383 38.98 -10.53 -32.02
CA GLU A 383 37.66 -10.07 -32.46
C GLU A 383 36.73 -9.65 -31.31
N LYS A 384 37.18 -9.78 -30.05
CA LYS A 384 36.36 -9.48 -28.88
C LYS A 384 36.47 -8.01 -28.49
N VAL A 385 35.34 -7.39 -28.18
CA VAL A 385 35.24 -6.03 -27.68
C VAL A 385 34.63 -6.05 -26.29
N MET A 386 35.29 -5.37 -25.36
CA MET A 386 34.81 -5.18 -23.99
C MET A 386 34.74 -3.69 -23.68
N LEU A 387 33.75 -3.29 -22.88
CA LEU A 387 33.56 -1.91 -22.43
C LEU A 387 33.25 -1.87 -20.94
N HIS A 388 33.90 -0.96 -20.21
CA HIS A 388 33.40 -0.52 -18.91
C HIS A 388 32.95 0.93 -19.04
N LYS A 389 31.77 1.25 -18.51
CA LYS A 389 31.24 2.62 -18.46
C LYS A 389 30.85 2.93 -17.03
N PHE A 390 31.48 3.94 -16.44
CA PHE A 390 31.18 4.44 -15.11
C PHE A 390 30.56 5.82 -15.24
N LEU A 391 29.41 6.02 -14.59
CA LEU A 391 28.72 7.31 -14.53
C LEU A 391 28.56 7.72 -13.08
N LEU A 392 29.04 8.89 -12.69
CA LEU A 392 28.74 9.51 -11.40
C LEU A 392 27.64 10.54 -11.59
N TRP A 393 26.52 10.36 -10.91
CA TRP A 393 25.40 11.28 -10.91
C TRP A 393 25.25 11.97 -9.56
N LYS A 394 24.97 13.27 -9.58
CA LYS A 394 24.35 13.98 -8.46
C LYS A 394 22.84 13.94 -8.65
N THR A 395 22.10 13.42 -7.69
CA THR A 395 20.65 13.25 -7.84
C THR A 395 19.91 14.57 -7.67
N ASN A 396 20.46 15.51 -6.90
CA ASN A 396 19.84 16.77 -6.48
C ASN A 396 18.52 16.56 -5.70
N LYS A 397 18.33 15.36 -5.12
CA LYS A 397 17.09 14.93 -4.47
C LYS A 397 17.30 14.56 -2.99
N GLU A 398 18.49 14.81 -2.45
CA GLU A 398 18.89 14.43 -1.08
C GLU A 398 17.98 15.04 0.00
N GLN A 399 17.47 16.24 -0.23
CA GLN A 399 16.55 16.93 0.68
C GLN A 399 15.20 16.22 0.82
N SER A 400 14.83 15.35 -0.13
CA SER A 400 13.60 14.55 -0.03
C SER A 400 13.69 13.44 1.03
N GLY A 401 14.89 13.10 1.50
CA GLY A 401 15.14 11.95 2.38
C GLY A 401 14.87 10.59 1.73
N ARG A 402 14.52 10.54 0.43
CA ARG A 402 14.18 9.32 -0.32
C ARG A 402 15.26 8.85 -1.28
N TYR A 403 16.15 9.75 -1.71
CA TYR A 403 17.19 9.47 -2.69
C TYR A 403 18.56 9.79 -2.11
N PRO A 404 19.59 8.97 -2.38
CA PRO A 404 20.96 9.32 -2.04
C PRO A 404 21.41 10.56 -2.83
N ALA A 405 22.31 11.37 -2.28
CA ALA A 405 22.84 12.55 -2.98
C ALA A 405 23.60 12.17 -4.25
N TYR A 406 24.31 11.04 -4.24
CA TYR A 406 25.16 10.61 -5.34
C TYR A 406 25.00 9.11 -5.67
N ILE A 407 25.10 8.79 -6.96
CA ILE A 407 25.00 7.42 -7.48
C ILE A 407 26.11 7.18 -8.51
N ILE A 408 26.83 6.06 -8.37
CA ILE A 408 27.66 5.49 -9.43
C ILE A 408 26.86 4.44 -10.16
N TYR A 409 26.82 4.52 -11.48
CA TYR A 409 26.29 3.48 -12.35
C TYR A 409 27.42 2.89 -13.20
N HIS A 410 27.78 1.64 -12.92
CA HIS A 410 28.81 0.90 -13.63
C HIS A 410 28.14 -0.06 -14.61
N THR A 411 28.50 0.02 -15.89
CA THR A 411 28.10 -0.92 -16.94
C THR A 411 29.34 -1.64 -17.46
N ASP A 412 29.33 -2.97 -17.40
CA ASP A 412 30.37 -3.83 -17.94
C ASP A 412 29.79 -4.61 -19.14
N PHE A 413 30.36 -4.43 -20.33
CA PHE A 413 30.00 -5.13 -21.56
C PHE A 413 31.14 -6.02 -22.06
N SER A 414 30.80 -7.20 -22.58
CA SER A 414 31.73 -8.08 -23.29
C SER A 414 31.02 -8.82 -24.41
N SER A 415 31.53 -8.70 -25.63
CA SER A 415 30.98 -9.37 -26.82
C SER A 415 31.10 -10.91 -26.78
N SER A 416 31.85 -11.46 -25.82
CA SER A 416 32.06 -12.90 -25.68
C SER A 416 31.28 -13.55 -24.53
N ARG A 417 30.55 -12.77 -23.73
CA ARG A 417 29.73 -13.31 -22.63
C ARG A 417 28.35 -13.68 -23.12
N LYS A 418 27.77 -14.72 -22.51
CA LYS A 418 26.35 -15.07 -22.68
C LYS A 418 25.45 -13.92 -22.22
N GLU A 419 25.79 -13.32 -21.08
CA GLU A 419 25.21 -12.07 -20.61
C GLU A 419 26.10 -10.90 -21.07
N LEU A 420 25.68 -10.26 -22.16
CA LEU A 420 26.50 -9.26 -22.83
C LEU A 420 26.79 -8.04 -21.95
N ILE A 421 25.85 -7.65 -21.08
CA ILE A 421 25.93 -6.46 -20.23
C ILE A 421 25.65 -6.83 -18.77
N LYS A 422 26.55 -6.42 -17.86
CA LYS A 422 26.35 -6.40 -16.41
C LYS A 422 26.26 -4.95 -15.93
N ARG A 423 25.51 -4.74 -14.85
CA ARG A 423 25.27 -3.41 -14.27
C ARG A 423 25.39 -3.47 -12.76
N ASP A 424 26.16 -2.55 -12.19
CA ASP A 424 26.32 -2.38 -10.75
C ASP A 424 26.03 -0.93 -10.36
N MET A 425 25.53 -0.74 -9.14
CA MET A 425 25.16 0.58 -8.62
C MET A 425 25.68 0.76 -7.19
N LEU A 426 26.41 1.85 -6.96
CA LEU A 426 26.88 2.28 -5.64
C LEU A 426 26.26 3.65 -5.33
N TYR A 427 26.05 3.97 -4.05
CA TYR A 427 25.43 5.23 -3.65
C TYR A 427 26.00 5.75 -2.33
N SER A 428 26.01 7.07 -2.18
CA SER A 428 26.35 7.75 -0.93
C SER A 428 25.68 9.12 -0.84
N ASN A 429 25.53 9.63 0.37
CA ASN A 429 25.18 11.02 0.63
C ASN A 429 26.42 11.94 0.77
N ASP A 430 27.61 11.36 0.82
CA ASP A 430 28.88 12.07 0.97
C ASP A 430 29.62 12.10 -0.38
N GLU A 431 29.98 13.30 -0.83
CA GLU A 431 30.61 13.50 -2.13
C GLU A 431 32.04 12.94 -2.18
N GLN A 432 32.80 13.03 -1.08
CA GLN A 432 34.16 12.51 -1.07
C GLN A 432 34.13 10.99 -1.10
N GLN A 433 33.27 10.38 -0.28
CA GLN A 433 33.12 8.94 -0.23
C GLN A 433 32.70 8.35 -1.59
N ILE A 434 31.75 8.97 -2.29
CA ILE A 434 31.34 8.43 -3.61
C ILE A 434 32.45 8.56 -4.65
N ARG A 435 33.27 9.61 -4.59
CA ARG A 435 34.43 9.77 -5.49
C ARG A 435 35.50 8.74 -5.20
N ASP A 436 35.75 8.45 -3.92
CA ASP A 436 36.69 7.40 -3.52
C ASP A 436 36.21 6.01 -3.97
N LEU A 437 34.90 5.74 -3.84
CA LEU A 437 34.27 4.52 -4.36
C LEU A 437 34.38 4.42 -5.88
N LEU A 438 34.16 5.52 -6.62
CA LEU A 438 34.32 5.54 -8.07
C LEU A 438 35.76 5.22 -8.48
N ALA A 439 36.74 5.83 -7.81
CA ALA A 439 38.15 5.59 -8.07
C ALA A 439 38.55 4.12 -7.80
N ALA A 440 38.05 3.55 -6.69
CA ALA A 440 38.26 2.15 -6.35
C ALA A 440 37.62 1.22 -7.40
N GLU A 441 36.37 1.47 -7.78
CA GLU A 441 35.62 0.68 -8.77
C GLU A 441 36.33 0.70 -10.14
N ILE A 442 36.82 1.87 -10.58
CA ILE A 442 37.63 1.97 -11.79
C ILE A 442 38.94 1.17 -11.64
N ALA A 443 39.66 1.33 -10.53
CA ALA A 443 40.93 0.65 -10.31
C ALA A 443 40.78 -0.88 -10.28
N ASP A 444 39.66 -1.39 -9.75
CA ASP A 444 39.38 -2.81 -9.65
C ASP A 444 39.05 -3.44 -11.01
N ASN A 445 38.37 -2.72 -11.89
CA ASN A 445 37.95 -3.23 -13.19
C ASN A 445 38.92 -2.91 -14.33
N ILE A 446 39.58 -1.76 -14.29
CA ILE A 446 40.46 -1.26 -15.35
C ILE A 446 41.91 -1.68 -15.09
N LYS A 447 42.33 -2.78 -15.72
CA LYS A 447 43.69 -3.31 -15.65
C LYS A 447 44.50 -3.00 -16.92
N LYS A 448 45.69 -3.58 -17.08
CA LYS A 448 46.54 -3.38 -18.27
C LYS A 448 45.81 -3.74 -19.58
N GLY A 449 45.94 -2.87 -20.57
CA GLY A 449 45.39 -3.04 -21.92
C GLY A 449 43.96 -2.52 -22.12
N TRP A 450 43.41 -1.78 -21.15
CA TRP A 450 42.21 -0.98 -21.32
C TRP A 450 42.59 0.45 -21.72
N GLU A 451 41.85 1.03 -22.65
CA GLU A 451 42.03 2.40 -23.12
C GLU A 451 40.79 3.22 -22.79
N GLU A 452 40.98 4.39 -22.18
CA GLU A 452 39.87 5.31 -21.96
C GLU A 452 39.45 5.94 -23.29
N ILE A 453 38.14 5.93 -23.55
CA ILE A 453 37.52 6.48 -24.75
C ILE A 453 36.51 7.57 -24.35
N LYS A 454 36.43 8.60 -25.18
CA LYS A 454 35.48 9.70 -24.97
C LYS A 454 34.07 9.33 -25.38
#